data_AF-A0A6G3WLY3-F1
#
_entry.id   AF-A0A6G3WLY3-F1
#
_cell.length_a   1.000
_cell.length_b   1.000
_cell.length_c   1.000
_cell.angle_alpha   90.00
_cell.angle_beta   90.00
_cell.angle_gamma   90.00
#
_symmetry.space_group_name_H-M   'P 1'
#
loop_
_entity.id
_entity.type
_entity.pdbx_description
1 polymer ?
#
loop_
_entity_poly.entity_id
_entity_poly.type
_entity_poly.pdbx_seq_one_letter_code
_entity_poly.pdbx_strand_id
1 'polypeptide(L)'
;RGWMFRNWYVNLEEPRTRWSGGVDSEDHFLDISVNPDRSWKWLDEDEFAQAQQVGLMDRETAARVREAGLAAVEVITGWGAPFRDGWEHWRPDPRWQVPPLPDDWDRTPARMPS
;
A
#
# COMPACT_ATOMS: atom_id res chain seq x y z
N ARG A 1 0.17 19.75 -21.06
CA ARG A 1 -0.86 18.94 -20.34
C ARG A 1 -0.39 18.84 -18.90
N GLY A 2 -1.23 19.25 -17.94
CA GLY A 2 -0.84 19.41 -16.54
C GLY A 2 -0.87 18.10 -15.75
N TRP A 3 -0.32 18.15 -14.53
CA TRP A 3 -0.44 17.08 -13.55
C TRP A 3 -1.83 17.11 -12.92
N MET A 4 -2.66 16.11 -13.23
CA MET A 4 -3.98 15.93 -12.63
C MET A 4 -3.90 14.82 -11.58
N PHE A 5 -4.18 15.17 -10.34
CA PHE A 5 -4.26 14.18 -9.26
C PHE A 5 -5.52 13.33 -9.41
N ARG A 6 -5.40 12.01 -9.25
CA ARG A 6 -6.50 11.06 -9.45
C ARG A 6 -7.15 10.64 -8.13
N ASN A 7 -6.38 10.00 -7.26
CA ASN A 7 -6.80 9.46 -5.98
C ASN A 7 -5.56 9.10 -5.15
N TRP A 8 -5.72 8.95 -3.83
CA TRP A 8 -4.79 8.18 -3.01
C TRP A 8 -5.17 6.69 -3.07
N TYR A 9 -4.17 5.85 -2.85
CA TYR A 9 -4.32 4.40 -2.75
C TYR A 9 -3.70 3.94 -1.43
N VAL A 10 -4.50 3.33 -0.58
CA VAL A 10 -4.02 2.68 0.64
C VAL A 10 -3.85 1.21 0.31
N ASN A 11 -2.60 0.79 0.24
CA ASN A 11 -2.23 -0.63 0.14
C ASN A 11 -2.21 -1.22 1.54
N LEU A 12 -3.04 -2.22 1.85
CA LEU A 12 -2.85 -2.97 3.09
C LEU A 12 -1.78 -4.01 2.85
N GLU A 13 -0.71 -3.96 3.65
CA GLU A 13 0.49 -4.78 3.46
C GLU A 13 1.13 -5.09 4.80
N GLU A 14 2.03 -6.07 4.84
CA GLU A 14 2.88 -6.29 6.01
C GLU A 14 3.72 -5.03 6.32
N PRO A 15 4.00 -4.74 7.60
CA PRO A 15 4.94 -3.69 7.95
C PRO A 15 6.30 -3.91 7.26
N ARG A 16 6.73 -2.90 6.49
CA ARG A 16 7.90 -3.00 5.61
C ARG A 16 9.19 -3.37 6.34
N THR A 17 9.88 -4.38 5.83
CA THR A 17 11.21 -4.78 6.30
C THR A 17 12.29 -4.07 5.50
N ARG A 18 13.23 -3.40 6.18
CA ARG A 18 14.34 -2.68 5.54
C ARG A 18 15.57 -3.57 5.42
N TRP A 19 16.27 -3.46 4.29
CA TRP A 19 17.57 -4.11 4.07
C TRP A 19 18.51 -3.22 3.26
N SER A 20 19.73 -3.69 2.97
CA SER A 20 20.74 -2.88 2.28
C SER A 20 20.35 -2.48 0.86
N GLY A 21 19.47 -3.25 0.21
CA GLY A 21 18.99 -3.01 -1.16
C GLY A 21 17.66 -2.25 -1.26
N GLY A 22 16.91 -2.12 -0.17
CA GLY A 22 15.59 -1.48 -0.24
C GLY A 22 14.64 -1.83 0.91
N VAL A 23 13.38 -2.01 0.55
CA VAL A 23 12.27 -2.36 1.43
C VAL A 23 11.47 -3.50 0.82
N ASP A 24 11.15 -4.50 1.63
CA ASP A 24 10.32 -5.64 1.24
C ASP A 24 9.04 -5.64 2.08
N SER A 25 7.97 -6.19 1.52
CA SER A 25 6.62 -6.21 2.08
C SER A 25 5.84 -7.37 1.45
N GLU A 26 4.69 -7.71 2.02
CA GLU A 26 3.74 -8.67 1.47
C GLU A 26 2.38 -7.99 1.31
N ASP A 27 1.77 -8.15 0.14
CA ASP A 27 0.45 -7.60 -0.16
C ASP A 27 -0.66 -8.39 0.55
N HIS A 28 -1.66 -7.69 1.07
CA HIS A 28 -2.77 -8.29 1.79
C HIS A 28 -4.10 -8.27 1.02
N PHE A 29 -4.06 -8.08 -0.30
CA PHE A 29 -5.18 -8.08 -1.26
C PHE A 29 -6.23 -6.97 -1.07
N LEU A 30 -6.55 -6.59 0.17
CA LEU A 30 -7.61 -5.62 0.46
C LEU A 30 -7.05 -4.20 0.40
N ASP A 31 -7.69 -3.34 -0.40
CA ASP A 31 -7.21 -1.98 -0.62
C ASP A 31 -8.29 -0.91 -0.41
N ILE A 32 -7.85 0.35 -0.30
CA ILE A 32 -8.76 1.50 -0.20
C ILE A 32 -8.38 2.57 -1.22
N SER A 33 -9.34 2.98 -2.04
CA SER A 33 -9.21 4.17 -2.89
C SER A 33 -9.84 5.37 -2.20
N VAL A 34 -9.11 6.49 -2.16
CA VAL A 34 -9.59 7.76 -1.58
C VAL A 34 -9.54 8.85 -2.65
N ASN A 35 -10.69 9.43 -2.97
CA ASN A 35 -10.81 10.47 -3.98
C ASN A 35 -10.48 11.86 -3.42
N PRO A 36 -10.19 12.86 -4.30
CA PRO A 36 -9.93 14.24 -3.90
C PRO A 36 -11.08 14.92 -3.15
N ASP A 37 -12.32 14.48 -3.39
CA ASP A 37 -13.52 14.94 -2.69
C ASP A 37 -13.73 14.28 -1.31
N ARG A 38 -12.73 13.51 -0.85
CA ARG A 38 -12.69 12.75 0.40
C ARG A 38 -13.63 11.54 0.46
N SER A 39 -14.34 11.23 -0.63
CA SER A 39 -15.04 9.95 -0.74
C SER A 39 -14.02 8.82 -0.81
N TRP A 40 -14.37 7.66 -0.27
CA TRP A 40 -13.52 6.48 -0.31
C TRP A 40 -14.33 5.21 -0.53
N LYS A 41 -13.66 4.15 -0.99
CA LYS A 41 -14.25 2.83 -1.16
C LYS A 41 -13.22 1.73 -0.95
N TRP A 42 -13.68 0.57 -0.49
CA TRP A 42 -12.91 -0.67 -0.58
C TRP A 42 -12.68 -1.06 -2.04
N LEU A 43 -11.55 -1.71 -2.26
CA LEU A 43 -11.17 -2.37 -3.50
C LEU A 43 -10.82 -3.83 -3.19
N ASP A 44 -11.03 -4.69 -4.18
CA ASP A 44 -10.52 -6.07 -4.20
C ASP A 44 -10.98 -6.94 -3.00
N GLU A 45 -12.18 -6.64 -2.48
CA GLU A 45 -12.84 -7.42 -1.43
C GLU A 45 -13.06 -8.88 -1.84
N ASP A 46 -13.27 -9.13 -3.14
CA ASP A 46 -13.42 -10.46 -3.73
C ASP A 46 -12.10 -11.22 -3.80
N GLU A 47 -11.00 -10.57 -4.16
CA GLU A 47 -9.66 -11.17 -4.13
C GLU A 47 -9.23 -11.49 -2.69
N PHE A 48 -9.46 -10.58 -1.75
CA PHE A 48 -9.22 -10.82 -0.33
C PHE A 48 -10.05 -12.00 0.21
N ALA A 49 -11.32 -12.12 -0.19
CA ALA A 49 -12.16 -13.25 0.16
C ALA A 49 -11.65 -14.56 -0.49
N GLN A 50 -11.22 -14.50 -1.74
CA GLN A 50 -10.68 -15.64 -2.48
C GLN A 50 -9.38 -16.15 -1.84
N ALA A 51 -8.47 -15.25 -1.45
CA ALA A 51 -7.22 -15.58 -0.78
C ALA A 51 -7.44 -16.37 0.53
N GLN A 52 -8.47 -16.01 1.30
CA GLN A 52 -8.90 -16.76 2.48
C GLN A 52 -9.47 -18.15 2.10
N GLN A 53 -10.25 -18.24 1.03
CA GLN A 53 -10.86 -19.50 0.59
C GLN A 53 -9.84 -20.53 0.10
N VAL A 54 -8.79 -20.08 -0.61
CA VAL A 54 -7.74 -20.97 -1.14
C VAL A 54 -6.58 -21.18 -0.17
N GLY A 55 -6.62 -20.58 1.02
CA GLY A 55 -5.63 -20.76 2.07
C GLY A 55 -4.33 -19.97 1.87
N LEU A 56 -4.33 -18.95 1.00
CA LEU A 56 -3.22 -17.99 0.91
C LEU A 56 -3.16 -17.07 2.12
N MET A 57 -4.29 -16.86 2.79
CA MET A 57 -4.36 -16.07 4.02
C MET A 57 -5.17 -16.81 5.08
N ASP A 58 -4.57 -17.04 6.23
CA ASP A 58 -5.28 -17.63 7.37
C ASP A 58 -6.25 -16.63 8.02
N ARG A 59 -7.10 -17.16 8.91
CA ARG A 59 -8.15 -16.35 9.57
C ARG A 59 -7.60 -15.27 10.51
N GLU A 60 -6.46 -15.51 11.12
CA GLU A 60 -5.86 -14.57 12.06
C GLU A 60 -5.26 -13.38 11.31
N THR A 61 -4.49 -13.67 10.26
CA THR A 61 -3.94 -12.68 9.34
C THR A 61 -5.07 -11.87 8.69
N ALA A 62 -6.12 -12.52 8.21
CA ALA A 62 -7.28 -11.82 7.65
C ALA A 62 -8.06 -10.96 8.67
N ALA A 63 -7.99 -11.28 9.97
CA ALA A 63 -8.55 -10.41 11.00
C ALA A 63 -7.70 -9.16 11.21
N ARG A 64 -6.37 -9.32 11.29
CA ARG A 64 -5.42 -8.19 11.40
C ARG A 64 -5.50 -7.24 10.20
N VAL A 65 -5.67 -7.77 8.99
CA VAL A 65 -5.87 -6.95 7.77
C VAL A 65 -7.13 -6.10 7.87
N ARG A 66 -8.25 -6.67 8.34
CA ARG A 66 -9.50 -5.93 8.53
C ARG A 66 -9.34 -4.85 9.60
N GLU A 67 -8.67 -5.14 10.71
CA GLU A 67 -8.38 -4.15 11.76
C GLU A 67 -7.52 -2.99 11.22
N ALA A 68 -6.47 -3.30 10.45
CA ALA A 68 -5.63 -2.29 9.80
C ALA A 68 -6.43 -1.42 8.81
N GLY A 69 -7.31 -2.05 8.02
CA GLY A 69 -8.22 -1.35 7.13
C GLY A 69 -9.16 -0.40 7.87
N LEU A 70 -9.76 -0.83 8.98
CA LEU A 70 -10.62 0.03 9.80
C LEU A 70 -9.84 1.21 10.41
N ALA A 71 -8.63 0.97 10.89
CA ALA A 71 -7.76 2.04 11.38
C ALA A 71 -7.41 3.04 10.26
N ALA A 72 -7.16 2.57 9.03
CA ALA A 72 -6.96 3.45 7.88
C ALA A 72 -8.22 4.28 7.57
N VAL A 73 -9.41 3.68 7.63
CA VAL A 73 -10.69 4.39 7.47
C VAL A 73 -10.88 5.49 8.54
N GLU A 74 -10.49 5.25 9.79
CA GLU A 74 -10.52 6.29 10.82
C GLU A 74 -9.62 7.48 10.45
N VAL A 75 -8.41 7.23 9.93
CA VAL A 75 -7.51 8.29 9.45
C VAL A 75 -8.11 9.03 8.24
N ILE A 76 -8.69 8.31 7.29
CA ILE A 76 -9.34 8.89 6.09
C ILE A 76 -10.51 9.78 6.50
N THR A 77 -11.39 9.29 7.36
CA THR A 77 -12.59 10.03 7.80
C THR A 77 -12.23 11.25 8.65
N GLY A 78 -11.18 11.17 9.47
CA GLY A 78 -10.62 12.30 10.19
C GLY A 78 -9.81 13.28 9.30
N TRP A 79 -9.64 12.96 8.01
CA TRP A 79 -8.75 13.67 7.08
C TRP A 79 -7.35 13.87 7.66
N GLY A 80 -6.79 12.80 8.21
CA GLY A 80 -5.45 12.77 8.81
C GLY A 80 -4.31 12.76 7.78
N ALA A 81 -3.08 12.65 8.28
CA ALA A 81 -1.91 12.43 7.43
C ALA A 81 -1.97 11.01 6.82
N PRO A 82 -1.55 10.80 5.56
CA PRO A 82 -0.94 11.80 4.67
C PRO A 82 -1.96 12.60 3.83
N PHE A 83 -3.26 12.31 3.92
CA PHE A 83 -4.29 12.87 3.03
C PHE A 83 -4.43 14.40 3.11
N ARG A 84 -4.13 15.01 4.27
CA ARG A 84 -4.17 16.46 4.45
C ARG A 84 -2.86 17.20 4.13
N ASP A 85 -1.81 16.48 3.76
CA ASP A 85 -0.45 17.03 3.77
C ASP A 85 -0.03 17.64 2.42
N GLY A 86 -0.90 17.63 1.40
CA GLY A 86 -0.66 18.31 0.12
C GLY A 86 0.25 17.57 -0.85
N TRP A 87 0.50 16.27 -0.64
CA TRP A 87 1.32 15.43 -1.51
C TRP A 87 0.82 15.37 -2.97
N GLU A 88 -0.46 15.60 -3.21
CA GLU A 88 -1.05 15.73 -4.55
C GLU A 88 -0.45 16.89 -5.38
N HIS A 89 0.19 17.86 -4.72
CA HIS A 89 0.88 18.98 -5.35
C HIS A 89 2.37 18.72 -5.60
N TRP A 90 2.94 17.66 -5.04
CA TRP A 90 4.35 17.32 -5.20
C TRP A 90 4.72 17.03 -6.66
N ARG A 91 5.93 17.41 -7.08
CA ARG A 91 6.48 17.14 -8.42
C ARG A 91 7.92 16.61 -8.29
N PRO A 92 8.31 15.62 -9.11
CA PRO A 92 9.69 15.12 -9.10
C PRO A 92 10.65 16.20 -9.60
N ASP A 93 11.91 16.15 -9.13
CA ASP A 93 12.98 16.95 -9.72
C ASP A 93 13.17 16.53 -11.19
N PRO A 94 13.09 17.46 -12.16
CA PRO A 94 13.22 17.11 -13.58
C PRO A 94 14.60 16.57 -13.97
N ARG A 95 15.59 16.66 -13.07
CA ARG A 95 16.94 16.09 -13.26
C ARG A 95 17.05 14.64 -12.82
N TRP A 96 16.06 14.09 -12.10
CA TRP A 96 16.08 12.69 -11.71
C TRP A 96 16.01 11.79 -12.94
N GLN A 97 16.95 10.85 -13.01
CA GLN A 97 16.97 9.83 -14.05
C GLN A 97 16.13 8.63 -13.63
N VAL A 98 15.68 7.84 -14.61
CA VAL A 98 15.03 6.55 -14.36
C VAL A 98 16.08 5.61 -13.75
N PRO A 99 15.86 5.05 -12.54
CA PRO A 99 16.80 4.10 -11.96
C PRO A 99 16.79 2.79 -12.79
N PRO A 100 17.97 2.17 -13.03
CA PRO A 100 18.01 0.86 -13.65
C PRO A 100 17.46 -0.21 -12.69
N LEU A 101 16.91 -1.30 -13.25
CA LEU A 101 16.65 -2.51 -12.48
C LEU A 101 18.00 -3.20 -12.21
N PRO A 102 18.40 -3.43 -10.94
CA PRO A 102 19.61 -4.19 -10.65
C PRO A 102 19.52 -5.63 -11.20
N ASP A 103 20.64 -6.17 -11.68
CA ASP A 103 20.69 -7.55 -12.19
C ASP A 103 20.34 -8.59 -11.11
N ASP A 104 20.56 -8.24 -9.84
CA ASP A 104 20.27 -9.04 -8.64
C ASP A 104 19.02 -8.56 -7.88
N TRP A 105 18.01 -8.02 -8.58
CA TRP A 105 16.78 -7.49 -7.98
C TRP A 105 16.01 -8.53 -7.15
N ASP A 106 16.16 -9.82 -7.44
CA ASP A 106 15.49 -10.95 -6.78
C ASP A 106 16.26 -11.48 -5.56
N ARG A 107 17.41 -10.88 -5.22
CA ARG A 107 18.23 -11.30 -4.10
C ARG A 107 17.46 -11.18 -2.78
N THR A 108 17.17 -12.31 -2.15
CA THR A 108 16.62 -12.34 -0.79
C THR A 108 17.72 -12.19 0.26
N PRO A 109 17.64 -11.22 1.18
CA PRO A 109 18.57 -11.14 2.30
C PRO A 109 18.43 -12.36 3.22
N ALA A 110 19.54 -12.80 3.83
CA ALA A 110 19.58 -13.95 4.74
C ALA A 110 18.92 -13.62 6.11
N ARG A 111 17.60 -13.34 6.10
CA ARG A 111 16.65 -13.35 7.22
C ARG A 111 15.35 -12.68 6.75
N MET A 112 14.37 -13.49 6.36
CA MET A 112 12.98 -13.17 6.64
C MET A 112 12.50 -14.29 7.57
N PRO A 113 12.21 -14.01 8.86
CA PRO A 113 11.49 -14.98 9.66
C PRO A 113 10.11 -15.16 9.03
N SER A 114 9.79 -16.40 8.68
CA SER A 114 8.43 -16.85 8.36
C SER A 114 7.49 -16.71 9.56
#